data_AF-A0A8C1EPY9-F1
#
_entry.id   AF-A0A8C1EPY9-F1
#
_cell.length_a   1.000
_cell.length_b   1.000
_cell.length_c   1.000
_cell.angle_alpha   90.00
_cell.angle_beta   90.00
_cell.angle_gamma   90.00
#
_symmetry.space_group_name_H-M   'P 1'
#
loop_
_entity.id
_entity.type
_entity.pdbx_description
1 polymer ?
#
loop_
_entity_poly.entity_id
_entity_poly.type
_entity_poly.pdbx_seq_one_letter_code
_entity_poly.pdbx_strand_id
1 'polypeptide(L)'
;MVAFVMMARTLALRLHFLGHLDDQILPSLKACAERDPMFLAAGSVRPYQKLFPSGSGLSLLHHLTSDEDHTFIKRLTSCTSSQQVLRLLRSYPLLSGAAAASILHRLADLEHDSACGLRKPQILLSDAGLNELCQTLEHDSTKLQDEVLVRALLGCTRLYLDPQSRLVVRLVFESQKRLNLERLSVEALCGLSRALFALEGPNSGMIKQAMGQLQNKDTAQWNTAELVAVYSMLANGLGEDGCYLELLNKMNTQALQLVQKMGPGAISEILGALFKLRHKEALPLVIALCKQAVHHVQNFADPELTVVLSALMHYGHSDHFLVEALERHVPKVAFTAHAETVTKVMQFFRRWRILSPPVFNTVAESFVYRAEEYSTWQVSQQIAALGVLGYLPPDAGRLFRKVESVLHARFSQFQPRALLDLLYACTLLQRYPLNFVSKVFSPYFMQQLQGEEGSGIDHRVLAQLTQLYMTVKLECPFYDGPRLSPKFQVKSFLASGQSLETPVEPHFYNAVKSALVDLLGAQSYFASRVLTPYCYTLDIEIKLDEEGYVLPASHTDEVHKRIALCIDGSKRFAANAEKLLGKEAIKQRHLRILGYEVVQISYYEFEKLKDKKEVVEYLHKKIFPHSYRLSW
;
A
#
# COMPACT_ATOMS: atom_id res chain seq x y z
N MET A 1 9.17 -6.52 0.33
CA MET A 1 10.04 -7.71 0.30
C MET A 1 11.07 -7.64 -0.83
N VAL A 2 10.69 -7.30 -2.08
CA VAL A 2 11.65 -7.20 -3.21
C VAL A 2 12.67 -6.04 -3.06
N ALA A 3 12.28 -4.91 -2.47
CA ALA A 3 13.21 -3.81 -2.15
C ALA A 3 14.26 -4.17 -1.08
N PHE A 4 13.93 -5.10 -0.18
CA PHE A 4 14.85 -5.58 0.87
C PHE A 4 15.88 -6.58 0.31
N VAL A 5 15.48 -7.38 -0.69
CA VAL A 5 16.36 -8.33 -1.39
C VAL A 5 17.39 -7.62 -2.27
N MET A 6 17.06 -6.46 -2.85
CA MET A 6 18.02 -5.65 -3.61
C MET A 6 19.07 -4.97 -2.73
N MET A 7 18.69 -4.46 -1.55
CA MET A 7 19.64 -3.90 -0.57
C MET A 7 20.60 -4.98 -0.02
N ALA A 8 20.11 -6.20 0.21
CA ALA A 8 20.91 -7.32 0.71
C ALA A 8 21.96 -7.82 -0.29
N ARG A 9 21.70 -7.77 -1.61
CA ARG A 9 22.70 -8.14 -2.64
C ARG A 9 23.84 -7.13 -2.73
N THR A 10 23.55 -5.85 -2.57
CA THR A 10 24.58 -4.79 -2.59
C THR A 10 25.41 -4.77 -1.30
N LEU A 11 24.82 -5.17 -0.15
CA LEU A 11 25.54 -5.35 1.11
C LEU A 11 26.37 -6.65 1.14
N ALA A 12 25.86 -7.76 0.59
CA ALA A 12 26.58 -9.05 0.55
C ALA A 12 27.83 -8.99 -0.34
N LEU A 13 27.80 -8.23 -1.43
CA LEU A 13 28.98 -7.96 -2.25
C LEU A 13 30.02 -7.06 -1.56
N ARG A 14 29.63 -6.25 -0.57
CA ARG A 14 30.56 -5.43 0.24
C ARG A 14 31.12 -6.18 1.45
N LEU A 15 30.34 -7.08 2.08
CA LEU A 15 30.80 -7.89 3.22
C LEU A 15 31.75 -9.02 2.83
N HIS A 16 31.68 -9.55 1.60
CA HIS A 16 32.62 -10.58 1.14
C HIS A 16 34.05 -10.03 0.93
N PHE A 17 34.23 -8.71 0.78
CA PHE A 17 35.53 -8.05 0.63
C PHE A 17 36.10 -7.45 1.94
N LEU A 18 35.33 -7.45 3.03
CA LEU A 18 35.74 -6.91 4.34
C LEU A 18 36.06 -8.01 5.38
N GLY A 19 36.09 -9.28 4.97
CA GLY A 19 36.30 -10.43 5.85
C GLY A 19 37.76 -10.83 6.12
N HIS A 20 38.75 -10.05 5.68
CA HIS A 20 40.14 -10.28 6.06
C HIS A 20 40.85 -8.95 6.34
N LEU A 21 41.29 -8.83 7.60
CA LEU A 21 42.19 -7.84 8.20
C LEU A 21 41.50 -6.83 9.13
N ASP A 22 41.32 -7.26 10.37
CA ASP A 22 41.69 -6.44 11.53
C ASP A 22 42.85 -7.18 12.23
N ASP A 23 44.02 -6.56 12.32
CA ASP A 23 44.57 -6.09 13.58
C ASP A 23 45.99 -5.50 13.44
N GLN A 24 46.21 -4.40 14.17
CA GLN A 24 47.47 -3.83 14.68
C GLN A 24 48.19 -2.65 13.96
N ILE A 25 48.08 -1.49 14.65
CA ILE A 25 49.15 -0.54 15.04
C ILE A 25 49.49 0.64 14.08
N LEU A 26 49.22 1.86 14.58
CA LEU A 26 49.69 3.21 14.16
C LEU A 26 51.17 3.44 14.62
N PRO A 27 51.96 4.51 14.27
CA PRO A 27 51.89 5.61 13.29
C PRO A 27 53.21 5.88 12.48
N SER A 28 53.21 6.93 11.63
CA SER A 28 54.32 7.90 11.36
C SER A 28 55.12 7.89 10.03
N LEU A 29 55.28 9.12 9.50
CA LEU A 29 56.43 9.77 8.83
C LEU A 29 57.07 9.23 7.52
N LYS A 30 57.06 10.13 6.51
CA LYS A 30 58.16 10.57 5.62
C LYS A 30 59.25 9.56 5.17
N ALA A 31 59.42 9.55 3.84
CA ALA A 31 60.67 9.56 3.05
C ALA A 31 61.31 8.22 2.62
N CYS A 32 62.05 8.34 1.50
CA CYS A 32 62.89 7.41 0.74
C CYS A 32 62.16 6.62 -0.37
N ALA A 33 62.26 7.02 -1.64
CA ALA A 33 63.44 7.09 -2.51
C ALA A 33 63.97 5.70 -2.92
N GLU A 34 64.07 5.55 -4.25
CA GLU A 34 64.94 4.64 -5.01
C GLU A 34 64.65 3.13 -4.96
N ARG A 35 64.15 2.61 -6.09
CA ARG A 35 64.92 1.71 -6.97
C ARG A 35 64.15 1.40 -8.25
N ASP A 36 64.57 2.05 -9.32
CA ASP A 36 64.55 1.54 -10.70
C ASP A 36 65.92 0.86 -10.95
N PRO A 37 66.23 0.27 -12.13
CA PRO A 37 65.41 -0.22 -13.24
C PRO A 37 65.91 -1.61 -13.76
N MET A 38 65.27 -2.19 -14.78
CA MET A 38 66.01 -2.89 -15.86
C MET A 38 65.20 -2.93 -17.16
N PHE A 39 65.91 -2.53 -18.23
CA PHE A 39 65.50 -2.19 -19.58
C PHE A 39 65.31 -3.40 -20.53
N LEU A 40 64.54 -3.18 -21.60
CA LEU A 40 64.95 -3.18 -23.04
C LEU A 40 63.67 -2.94 -23.89
N ALA A 41 63.42 -1.75 -24.45
CA ALA A 41 63.98 -1.16 -25.69
C ALA A 41 63.64 -2.00 -26.95
N ALA A 42 63.14 -1.48 -28.08
CA ALA A 42 63.09 -0.12 -28.59
C ALA A 42 62.03 0.02 -29.71
N GLY A 43 61.61 1.26 -29.96
CA GLY A 43 60.89 1.67 -31.17
C GLY A 43 60.33 3.08 -31.05
N SER A 44 61.18 4.11 -31.10
CA SER A 44 60.75 5.50 -31.22
C SER A 44 60.49 5.85 -32.69
N VAL A 45 59.49 6.70 -32.98
CA VAL A 45 59.52 7.84 -33.94
C VAL A 45 58.23 8.68 -33.80
N ARG A 46 58.42 9.91 -33.29
CA ARG A 46 57.76 11.23 -33.57
C ARG A 46 56.22 11.46 -33.47
N PRO A 47 55.81 12.69 -33.08
CA PRO A 47 54.41 13.05 -32.85
C PRO A 47 53.69 13.32 -34.18
N TYR A 48 52.63 12.55 -34.46
CA TYR A 48 51.72 12.86 -35.55
C TYR A 48 50.64 13.83 -35.06
N GLN A 49 50.89 15.10 -35.31
CA GLN A 49 49.90 16.16 -35.29
C GLN A 49 48.93 15.92 -36.46
N LYS A 50 47.86 15.15 -36.24
CA LYS A 50 46.75 15.08 -37.20
C LYS A 50 45.77 16.21 -36.88
N LEU A 51 45.91 17.28 -37.66
CA LEU A 51 44.81 18.17 -38.00
C LEU A 51 43.66 17.30 -38.52
N PHE A 52 42.57 17.20 -37.74
CA PHE A 52 41.30 16.76 -38.29
C PHE A 52 40.73 17.91 -39.13
N PRO A 53 40.26 17.64 -40.37
CA PRO A 53 39.56 18.64 -41.15
C PRO A 53 38.25 18.98 -40.45
N SER A 54 37.92 20.26 -40.44
CA SER A 54 36.58 20.84 -40.26
C SER A 54 35.49 19.95 -40.85
N GLY A 55 34.95 19.06 -40.04
CA GLY A 55 33.68 18.37 -40.24
C GLY A 55 32.62 19.16 -39.50
N SER A 56 31.56 19.55 -40.21
CA SER A 56 30.36 20.21 -39.73
C SER A 56 29.87 19.62 -38.40
N GLY A 57 30.28 20.23 -37.29
CA GLY A 57 29.82 19.84 -35.96
C GLY A 57 28.36 20.23 -35.78
N LEU A 58 27.51 19.27 -35.43
CA LEU A 58 26.25 19.51 -34.74
C LEU A 58 26.53 20.45 -33.56
N SER A 59 26.11 21.70 -33.64
CA SER A 59 26.15 22.65 -32.52
C SER A 59 24.77 22.66 -31.89
N LEU A 60 24.65 22.35 -30.59
CA LEU A 60 23.37 22.37 -29.87
C LEU A 60 22.88 23.79 -29.56
N LEU A 61 23.63 24.79 -30.03
CA LEU A 61 23.36 26.23 -29.89
C LEU A 61 22.42 26.75 -30.96
N HIS A 62 22.07 25.93 -31.96
CA HIS A 62 21.07 26.32 -32.93
C HIS A 62 19.68 26.29 -32.30
N HIS A 63 19.05 27.46 -32.23
CA HIS A 63 17.62 27.57 -31.99
C HIS A 63 16.91 27.11 -33.27
N LEU A 64 16.44 25.86 -33.29
CA LEU A 64 15.35 25.48 -34.18
C LEU A 64 14.19 26.46 -33.92
N THR A 65 13.42 26.79 -34.95
CA THR A 65 12.20 27.57 -34.71
C THR A 65 11.29 26.77 -33.76
N SER A 66 10.49 27.45 -32.92
CA SER A 66 9.60 26.79 -31.96
C SER A 66 8.74 25.69 -32.60
N ASP A 67 8.35 25.88 -33.88
CA ASP A 67 7.56 24.93 -34.66
C ASP A 67 8.36 23.70 -35.11
N GLU A 68 9.64 23.87 -35.45
CA GLU A 68 10.55 22.78 -35.83
C GLU A 68 10.91 21.89 -34.62
N ASP A 69 11.18 22.50 -33.46
CA ASP A 69 11.39 21.76 -32.21
C ASP A 69 10.10 21.01 -31.80
N HIS A 70 8.93 21.64 -31.89
CA HIS A 70 7.65 20.98 -31.60
C HIS A 70 7.36 19.81 -32.55
N THR A 71 7.61 19.97 -33.85
CA THR A 71 7.42 18.88 -34.82
C THR A 71 8.40 17.74 -34.60
N PHE A 72 9.66 18.02 -34.25
CA PHE A 72 10.63 17.01 -33.88
C PHE A 72 10.19 16.23 -32.63
N ILE A 73 9.83 16.94 -31.53
CA ILE A 73 9.39 16.29 -30.29
C ILE A 73 8.13 15.46 -30.51
N LYS A 74 7.19 15.90 -31.35
CA LYS A 74 6.00 15.10 -31.71
C LYS A 74 6.34 13.81 -32.47
N ARG A 75 7.37 13.83 -33.32
CA ARG A 75 7.88 12.61 -33.98
C ARG A 75 8.66 11.71 -33.03
N LEU A 76 9.38 12.30 -32.07
CA LEU A 76 10.11 11.55 -31.05
C LEU A 76 9.14 10.78 -30.14
N THR A 77 8.04 11.41 -29.71
CA THR A 77 7.03 10.78 -28.85
C THR A 77 6.22 9.70 -29.57
N SER A 78 6.11 9.75 -30.91
CA SER A 78 5.44 8.69 -31.69
C SER A 78 6.33 7.45 -31.93
N CYS A 79 7.64 7.52 -31.68
CA CYS A 79 8.54 6.38 -31.83
C CYS A 79 8.22 5.28 -30.82
N THR A 80 7.99 4.04 -31.27
CA THR A 80 7.65 2.88 -30.41
C THR A 80 8.82 1.96 -30.12
N SER A 81 10.02 2.25 -30.65
CA SER A 81 11.24 1.48 -30.40
C SER A 81 12.49 2.36 -30.42
N SER A 82 13.53 1.94 -29.68
CA SER A 82 14.82 2.62 -29.62
C SER A 82 15.47 2.78 -31.00
N GLN A 83 15.31 1.78 -31.89
CA GLN A 83 15.79 1.85 -33.26
C GLN A 83 15.14 2.97 -34.08
N GLN A 84 13.84 3.23 -33.89
CA GLN A 84 13.17 4.34 -34.56
C GLN A 84 13.71 5.69 -34.08
N VAL A 85 13.97 5.81 -32.77
CA VAL A 85 14.58 7.03 -32.19
C VAL A 85 15.98 7.26 -32.74
N LEU A 86 16.81 6.21 -32.85
CA LEU A 86 18.16 6.32 -33.41
C LEU A 86 18.16 6.65 -34.91
N ARG A 87 17.19 6.13 -35.68
CA ARG A 87 17.00 6.54 -37.09
C ARG A 87 16.58 8.00 -37.20
N LEU A 88 15.68 8.44 -36.32
CA LEU A 88 15.23 9.83 -36.25
C LEU A 88 16.41 10.76 -35.94
N LEU A 89 17.24 10.39 -34.95
CA LEU A 89 18.48 11.09 -34.60
C LEU A 89 19.40 11.30 -35.81
N ARG A 90 19.64 10.26 -36.62
CA ARG A 90 20.47 10.34 -37.84
C ARG A 90 19.88 11.20 -38.95
N SER A 91 18.55 11.33 -38.98
CA SER A 91 17.83 12.13 -39.98
C SER A 91 17.75 13.61 -39.65
N TYR A 92 18.16 14.02 -38.44
CA TYR A 92 18.12 15.39 -37.95
C TYR A 92 19.53 15.88 -37.57
N PRO A 93 20.28 16.50 -38.49
CA PRO A 93 21.65 16.96 -38.27
C PRO A 93 21.74 18.29 -37.50
N LEU A 94 20.63 18.85 -37.03
CA LEU A 94 20.56 20.02 -36.17
C LEU A 94 19.56 19.72 -35.05
N LEU A 95 20.04 19.80 -33.80
CA LEU A 95 19.24 19.52 -32.61
C LEU A 95 19.42 20.65 -31.61
N SER A 96 18.34 21.04 -30.95
CA SER A 96 18.43 21.87 -29.75
C SER A 96 18.93 21.02 -28.58
N GLY A 97 19.56 21.65 -27.58
CA GLY A 97 19.95 20.95 -26.35
C GLY A 97 18.77 20.27 -25.65
N ALA A 98 17.58 20.87 -25.70
CA ALA A 98 16.35 20.29 -25.14
C ALA A 98 15.88 19.04 -25.92
N ALA A 99 16.00 19.05 -27.25
CA ALA A 99 15.76 17.87 -28.09
C ALA A 99 16.77 16.76 -27.76
N ALA A 100 18.06 17.08 -27.63
CA ALA A 100 19.11 16.13 -27.26
C ALA A 100 18.82 15.44 -25.92
N ALA A 101 18.48 16.21 -24.88
CA ALA A 101 18.10 15.65 -23.58
C ALA A 101 16.82 14.78 -23.68
N SER A 102 15.85 15.19 -24.50
CA SER A 102 14.60 14.43 -24.71
C SER A 102 14.83 13.10 -25.42
N ILE A 103 15.80 13.02 -26.34
CA ILE A 103 16.21 11.76 -26.98
C ILE A 103 16.72 10.78 -25.94
N LEU A 104 17.61 11.21 -25.03
CA LEU A 104 18.13 10.35 -23.96
C LEU A 104 16.99 9.78 -23.11
N HIS A 105 16.02 10.63 -22.72
CA HIS A 105 14.84 10.19 -21.97
C HIS A 105 13.96 9.22 -22.74
N ARG A 106 13.68 9.49 -24.03
CA ARG A 106 12.84 8.60 -24.84
C ARG A 106 13.49 7.23 -25.05
N LEU A 107 14.80 7.20 -25.26
CA LEU A 107 15.55 5.95 -25.32
C LEU A 107 15.45 5.19 -23.99
N ALA A 108 15.59 5.88 -22.86
CA ALA A 108 15.43 5.27 -21.56
C ALA A 108 14.01 4.73 -21.33
N ASP A 109 12.96 5.47 -21.73
CA ASP A 109 11.56 5.05 -21.62
C ASP A 109 11.28 3.76 -22.42
N LEU A 110 11.83 3.65 -23.63
CA LEU A 110 11.57 2.53 -24.54
C LEU A 110 12.36 1.26 -24.20
N GLU A 111 13.51 1.41 -23.53
CA GLU A 111 14.36 0.30 -23.14
C GLU A 111 14.13 -0.19 -21.71
N HIS A 112 13.41 0.57 -20.87
CA HIS A 112 13.05 0.14 -19.52
C HIS A 112 12.06 -1.03 -19.57
N ASP A 113 12.47 -2.21 -19.09
CA ASP A 113 11.55 -3.33 -18.91
C ASP A 113 10.76 -3.19 -17.61
N SER A 114 9.55 -3.77 -17.56
CA SER A 114 8.67 -3.75 -16.37
C SER A 114 9.27 -4.41 -15.12
N ALA A 115 10.44 -5.03 -15.23
CA ALA A 115 11.17 -5.73 -14.18
C ALA A 115 12.53 -5.09 -13.79
N CYS A 116 12.74 -3.79 -14.06
CA CYS A 116 13.92 -3.00 -13.67
C CYS A 116 15.24 -3.39 -14.37
N GLY A 117 15.36 -3.05 -15.65
CA GLY A 117 16.62 -3.03 -16.39
C GLY A 117 16.42 -2.62 -17.86
N LEU A 118 17.49 -2.16 -18.51
CA LEU A 118 17.48 -1.94 -19.97
C LEU A 118 17.40 -3.29 -20.67
N ARG A 119 16.51 -3.45 -21.66
CA ARG A 119 16.34 -4.71 -22.41
C ARG A 119 17.61 -5.13 -23.15
N LYS A 120 18.32 -4.18 -23.80
CA LYS A 120 19.58 -4.44 -24.54
C LYS A 120 20.58 -3.26 -24.44
N PRO A 121 21.18 -3.01 -23.26
CA PRO A 121 22.03 -1.83 -23.03
C PRO A 121 23.27 -1.78 -23.94
N GLN A 122 23.92 -2.92 -24.19
CA GLN A 122 25.19 -2.94 -24.94
C GLN A 122 25.03 -2.52 -26.41
N ILE A 123 23.89 -2.85 -27.04
CA ILE A 123 23.64 -2.52 -28.46
C ILE A 123 23.29 -1.04 -28.59
N LEU A 124 22.51 -0.50 -27.65
CA LEU A 124 22.15 0.92 -27.63
C LEU A 124 23.38 1.81 -27.39
N LEU A 125 24.18 1.47 -26.37
CA LEU A 125 25.35 2.25 -25.96
C LEU A 125 26.50 2.20 -26.98
N SER A 126 26.50 1.21 -27.88
CA SER A 126 27.48 1.11 -28.96
C SER A 126 27.05 1.86 -30.24
N ASP A 127 25.88 2.50 -30.27
CA ASP A 127 25.39 3.18 -31.47
C ASP A 127 26.21 4.45 -31.78
N ALA A 128 26.65 4.60 -33.02
CA ALA A 128 27.46 5.73 -33.45
C ALA A 128 26.72 7.07 -33.31
N GLY A 129 25.40 7.12 -33.57
CA GLY A 129 24.62 8.35 -33.47
C GLY A 129 24.42 8.79 -32.02
N LEU A 130 24.22 7.84 -31.10
CA LEU A 130 24.14 8.16 -29.67
C LEU A 130 25.49 8.64 -29.14
N ASN A 131 26.60 8.02 -29.56
CA ASN A 131 27.94 8.44 -29.19
C ASN A 131 28.27 9.85 -29.69
N GLU A 132 27.88 10.19 -30.92
CA GLU A 132 28.00 11.55 -31.47
C GLU A 132 27.19 12.57 -30.65
N LEU A 133 25.93 12.26 -30.34
CA LEU A 133 25.09 13.10 -29.48
C LEU A 133 25.72 13.32 -28.10
N CYS A 134 26.26 12.27 -27.49
CA CYS A 134 26.97 12.34 -26.22
C CYS A 134 28.22 13.23 -26.29
N GLN A 135 29.02 13.13 -27.36
CA GLN A 135 30.18 14.00 -27.58
C GLN A 135 29.77 15.46 -27.78
N THR A 136 28.67 15.72 -28.49
CA THR A 136 28.15 17.07 -28.65
C THR A 136 27.69 17.67 -27.31
N LEU A 137 26.94 16.91 -26.51
CA LEU A 137 26.52 17.32 -25.16
C LEU A 137 27.73 17.59 -24.25
N GLU A 138 28.80 16.80 -24.38
CA GLU A 138 30.05 17.01 -23.64
C GLU A 138 30.70 18.35 -24.04
N HIS A 139 30.81 18.61 -25.34
CA HIS A 139 31.45 19.82 -25.88
C HIS A 139 30.66 21.11 -25.53
N ASP A 140 29.34 21.07 -25.70
CA ASP A 140 28.47 22.23 -25.48
C ASP A 140 28.00 22.39 -24.03
N SER A 141 28.41 21.50 -23.12
CA SER A 141 28.00 21.48 -21.70
C SER A 141 28.01 22.85 -21.00
N THR A 142 29.01 23.69 -21.26
CA THR A 142 29.14 25.02 -20.63
C THR A 142 28.13 26.05 -21.14
N LYS A 143 27.55 25.82 -22.32
CA LYS A 143 26.61 26.74 -23.00
C LYS A 143 25.16 26.31 -22.86
N LEU A 144 24.90 25.08 -22.40
CA LEU A 144 23.54 24.58 -22.18
C LEU A 144 22.84 25.38 -21.07
N GLN A 145 21.51 25.53 -21.18
CA GLN A 145 20.70 26.07 -20.10
C GLN A 145 20.69 25.12 -18.89
N ASP A 146 20.45 25.63 -17.69
CA ASP A 146 20.50 24.87 -16.43
C ASP A 146 19.60 23.64 -16.45
N GLU A 147 18.36 23.81 -16.90
CA GLU A 147 17.40 22.70 -16.95
C GLU A 147 17.77 21.66 -18.00
N VAL A 148 18.33 22.09 -19.13
CA VAL A 148 18.79 21.19 -20.19
C VAL A 148 19.99 20.38 -19.73
N LEU A 149 20.95 21.00 -19.03
CA LEU A 149 22.12 20.33 -18.47
C LEU A 149 21.68 19.23 -17.47
N VAL A 150 20.81 19.58 -16.53
CA VAL A 150 20.29 18.66 -15.51
C VAL A 150 19.47 17.53 -16.15
N ARG A 151 18.61 17.86 -17.12
CA ARG A 151 17.80 16.88 -17.84
C ARG A 151 18.69 15.93 -18.65
N ALA A 152 19.74 16.42 -19.29
CA ALA A 152 20.72 15.59 -19.98
C ALA A 152 21.44 14.64 -19.01
N LEU A 153 21.88 15.15 -17.85
CA LEU A 153 22.51 14.33 -16.80
C LEU A 153 21.55 13.24 -16.30
N LEU A 154 20.30 13.58 -15.99
CA LEU A 154 19.28 12.62 -15.59
C LEU A 154 18.97 11.60 -16.70
N GLY A 155 18.94 12.01 -17.96
CA GLY A 155 18.84 11.10 -19.11
C GLY A 155 20.00 10.11 -19.15
N CYS A 156 21.23 10.56 -18.86
CA CYS A 156 22.42 9.71 -18.80
C CYS A 156 22.30 8.65 -17.71
N THR A 157 21.84 9.03 -16.51
CA THR A 157 21.69 8.08 -15.39
C THR A 157 20.60 7.04 -15.68
N ARG A 158 19.49 7.45 -16.32
CA ARG A 158 18.41 6.54 -16.72
C ARG A 158 18.81 5.55 -17.81
N LEU A 159 19.78 5.92 -18.65
CA LEU A 159 20.40 5.03 -19.64
C LEU A 159 21.54 4.17 -19.07
N TYR A 160 21.78 4.23 -17.75
CA TYR A 160 22.87 3.51 -17.10
C TYR A 160 24.23 3.75 -17.78
N LEU A 161 24.46 4.98 -18.27
CA LEU A 161 25.78 5.38 -18.74
C LEU A 161 26.78 5.26 -17.59
N ASP A 162 28.02 4.87 -17.93
CA ASP A 162 29.09 4.73 -16.95
C ASP A 162 29.28 6.07 -16.20
N PRO A 163 29.17 6.08 -14.85
CA PRO A 163 29.44 7.27 -14.05
C PRO A 163 30.83 7.88 -14.29
N GLN A 164 31.81 7.09 -14.74
CA GLN A 164 33.16 7.54 -15.09
C GLN A 164 33.31 7.98 -16.56
N SER A 165 32.25 7.89 -17.36
CA SER A 165 32.27 8.39 -18.73
C SER A 165 32.55 9.90 -18.76
N ARG A 166 33.30 10.34 -19.78
CA ARG A 166 33.69 11.75 -19.94
C ARG A 166 32.49 12.69 -19.91
N LEU A 167 31.39 12.31 -20.57
CA LEU A 167 30.14 13.06 -20.56
C LEU A 167 29.58 13.22 -19.15
N VAL A 168 29.38 12.13 -18.41
CA VAL A 168 28.75 12.18 -17.07
C VAL A 168 29.62 13.01 -16.12
N VAL A 169 30.94 12.76 -16.09
CA VAL A 169 31.89 13.55 -15.28
C VAL A 169 31.84 15.03 -15.65
N ARG A 170 31.78 15.35 -16.94
CA ARG A 170 31.71 16.74 -17.42
C ARG A 170 30.41 17.44 -17.01
N LEU A 171 29.27 16.76 -17.15
CA LEU A 171 27.95 17.29 -16.78
C LEU A 171 27.83 17.47 -15.26
N VAL A 172 28.35 16.53 -14.45
CA VAL A 172 28.42 16.64 -12.98
C VAL A 172 29.30 17.84 -12.58
N PHE A 173 30.49 17.97 -13.18
CA PHE A 173 31.37 19.10 -12.93
C PHE A 173 30.72 20.46 -13.23
N GLU A 174 30.08 20.58 -14.39
CA GLU A 174 29.40 21.82 -14.77
C GLU A 174 28.18 22.09 -13.87
N SER A 175 27.47 21.04 -13.45
CA SER A 175 26.38 21.14 -12.48
C SER A 175 26.88 21.60 -11.10
N GLN A 176 28.04 21.13 -10.62
CA GLN A 176 28.66 21.63 -9.39
C GLN A 176 29.00 23.12 -9.50
N LYS A 177 29.55 23.55 -10.64
CA LYS A 177 29.88 24.96 -10.87
C LYS A 177 28.62 25.84 -10.79
N ARG A 178 27.52 25.41 -11.39
CA ARG A 178 26.23 26.14 -11.36
C ARG A 178 25.56 26.09 -9.99
N LEU A 179 25.67 24.95 -9.30
CA LEU A 179 25.22 24.81 -7.93
C LEU A 179 25.96 25.80 -7.02
N ASN A 180 27.27 25.99 -7.19
CA ASN A 180 28.05 26.98 -6.44
C ASN A 180 27.63 28.45 -6.70
N LEU A 181 26.92 28.73 -7.79
CA LEU A 181 26.39 30.07 -8.08
C LEU A 181 25.04 30.33 -7.40
N GLU A 182 24.41 29.30 -6.82
CA GLU A 182 23.10 29.36 -6.11
C GLU A 182 21.93 29.91 -6.97
N ARG A 183 22.03 29.79 -8.30
CA ARG A 183 21.04 30.32 -9.26
C ARG A 183 20.05 29.30 -9.79
N LEU A 184 20.20 28.03 -9.44
CA LEU A 184 19.36 26.96 -9.97
C LEU A 184 17.89 27.10 -9.53
N SER A 185 16.97 26.76 -10.45
CA SER A 185 15.53 26.68 -10.19
C SER A 185 15.22 25.51 -9.25
N VAL A 186 14.02 25.50 -8.64
CA VAL A 186 13.57 24.38 -7.79
C VAL A 186 13.53 23.09 -8.61
N GLU A 187 13.04 23.15 -9.84
CA GLU A 187 12.99 22.00 -10.75
C GLU A 187 14.39 21.48 -11.11
N ALA A 188 15.33 22.39 -11.44
CA ALA A 188 16.72 22.03 -11.72
C ALA A 188 17.40 21.39 -10.50
N LEU A 189 17.20 21.93 -9.29
CA LEU A 189 17.71 21.34 -8.05
C LEU A 189 17.13 19.94 -7.82
N CYS A 190 15.83 19.75 -8.03
CA CYS A 190 15.18 18.44 -7.88
C CYS A 190 15.66 17.42 -8.92
N GLY A 191 15.86 17.85 -10.17
CA GLY A 191 16.41 17.00 -11.23
C GLY A 191 17.85 16.60 -10.94
N LEU A 192 18.66 17.56 -10.49
CA LEU A 192 20.07 17.34 -10.16
C LEU A 192 20.21 16.37 -8.98
N SER A 193 19.46 16.58 -7.90
CA SER A 193 19.44 15.68 -6.74
C SER A 193 19.03 14.25 -7.12
N ARG A 194 18.05 14.07 -8.02
CA ARG A 194 17.66 12.74 -8.53
C ARG A 194 18.77 12.09 -9.34
N ALA A 195 19.45 12.84 -10.20
CA ALA A 195 20.55 12.31 -10.99
C ALA A 195 21.75 11.91 -10.11
N LEU A 196 22.12 12.78 -9.17
CA LEU A 196 23.20 12.53 -8.20
C LEU A 196 22.89 11.35 -7.28
N PHE A 197 21.63 11.22 -6.83
CA PHE A 197 21.22 10.08 -6.02
C PHE A 197 21.43 8.75 -6.75
N ALA A 198 21.15 8.72 -8.07
CA ALA A 198 21.39 7.54 -8.90
C ALA A 198 22.88 7.25 -9.14
N LEU A 199 23.75 8.27 -9.19
CA LEU A 199 25.19 8.14 -9.46
C LEU A 199 26.02 7.85 -8.20
N GLU A 200 25.78 8.60 -7.13
CA GLU A 200 26.63 8.66 -5.94
C GLU A 200 25.92 8.17 -4.68
N GLY A 201 24.59 7.99 -4.74
CA GLY A 201 23.76 7.63 -3.58
C GLY A 201 23.37 8.83 -2.69
N PRO A 202 22.69 8.57 -1.56
CA PRO A 202 22.14 9.62 -0.68
C PRO A 202 23.19 10.51 -0.01
N ASN A 203 24.44 10.04 0.10
CA ASN A 203 25.50 10.72 0.84
C ASN A 203 26.31 11.75 0.02
N SER A 204 25.92 12.01 -1.23
CA SER A 204 26.58 13.00 -2.09
C SER A 204 26.61 14.39 -1.43
N GLY A 205 27.81 15.00 -1.39
CA GLY A 205 27.97 16.37 -0.91
C GLY A 205 27.18 17.38 -1.75
N MET A 206 27.07 17.13 -3.05
CA MET A 206 26.29 17.95 -3.99
C MET A 206 24.80 17.93 -3.64
N ILE A 207 24.25 16.77 -3.27
CA ILE A 207 22.85 16.66 -2.83
C ILE A 207 22.63 17.48 -1.56
N LYS A 208 23.53 17.38 -0.57
CA LYS A 208 23.41 18.19 0.66
C LYS A 208 23.42 19.69 0.37
N GLN A 209 24.27 20.13 -0.55
CA GLN A 209 24.33 21.53 -0.99
C GLN A 209 23.04 21.94 -1.73
N ALA A 210 22.53 21.12 -2.64
CA ALA A 210 21.28 21.36 -3.36
C ALA A 210 20.07 21.44 -2.41
N MET A 211 20.03 20.56 -1.40
CA MET A 211 19.00 20.59 -0.37
C MET A 211 19.10 21.83 0.52
N GLY A 212 20.31 22.27 0.88
CA GLY A 212 20.52 23.53 1.59
C GLY A 212 19.99 24.74 0.82
N GLN A 213 20.19 24.78 -0.51
CA GLN A 213 19.60 25.83 -1.35
C GLN A 213 18.08 25.76 -1.41
N LEU A 214 17.48 24.56 -1.49
CA LEU A 214 16.03 24.41 -1.43
C LEU A 214 15.45 24.91 -0.09
N GLN A 215 16.12 24.65 1.03
CA GLN A 215 15.70 25.12 2.35
C GLN A 215 15.77 26.65 2.51
N ASN A 216 16.70 27.30 1.81
CA ASN A 216 16.90 28.75 1.84
C ASN A 216 15.97 29.52 0.91
N LYS A 217 15.38 28.87 -0.09
CA LYS A 217 14.38 29.49 -0.97
C LYS A 217 13.05 29.70 -0.23
N ASP A 218 12.35 30.79 -0.58
CA ASP A 218 11.05 31.10 -0.01
C ASP A 218 9.96 30.14 -0.55
N THR A 219 9.56 29.19 0.29
CA THR A 219 8.53 28.20 -0.02
C THR A 219 7.16 28.82 -0.26
N ALA A 220 6.88 30.04 0.24
CA ALA A 220 5.59 30.70 0.04
C ALA A 220 5.34 31.10 -1.42
N GLN A 221 6.39 31.17 -2.23
CA GLN A 221 6.31 31.52 -3.65
C GLN A 221 6.20 30.29 -4.56
N TRP A 222 6.34 29.09 -4.00
CA TRP A 222 6.37 27.87 -4.80
C TRP A 222 5.00 27.53 -5.38
N ASN A 223 4.98 27.16 -6.65
CA ASN A 223 3.79 26.70 -7.34
C ASN A 223 3.54 25.19 -7.15
N THR A 224 2.42 24.69 -7.68
CA THR A 224 2.03 23.28 -7.55
C THR A 224 3.05 22.31 -8.18
N ALA A 225 3.66 22.65 -9.32
CA ALA A 225 4.62 21.79 -9.99
C ALA A 225 5.93 21.68 -9.19
N GLU A 226 6.40 22.79 -8.62
CA GLU A 226 7.57 22.83 -7.74
C GLU A 226 7.35 22.00 -6.47
N LEU A 227 6.19 22.14 -5.83
CA LEU A 227 5.82 21.31 -4.67
C LEU A 227 5.85 19.82 -5.03
N VAL A 228 5.19 19.43 -6.11
CA VAL A 228 5.15 18.03 -6.58
C VAL A 228 6.57 17.51 -6.85
N ALA A 229 7.43 18.31 -7.50
CA ALA A 229 8.81 17.92 -7.80
C ALA A 229 9.62 17.63 -6.53
N VAL A 230 9.52 18.50 -5.51
CA VAL A 230 10.25 18.35 -4.24
C VAL A 230 9.69 17.19 -3.42
N TYR A 231 8.36 17.05 -3.30
CA TYR A 231 7.72 15.92 -2.62
C TYR A 231 8.14 14.58 -3.25
N SER A 232 8.07 14.50 -4.57
CA SER A 232 8.45 13.29 -5.33
C SER A 232 9.92 12.94 -5.15
N MET A 233 10.80 13.95 -5.17
CA MET A 233 12.23 13.77 -4.93
C MET A 233 12.49 13.21 -3.53
N LEU A 234 11.91 13.81 -2.49
CA LEU A 234 12.08 13.35 -1.10
C LEU A 234 11.58 11.92 -0.91
N ALA A 235 10.42 11.61 -1.48
CA ALA A 235 9.80 10.29 -1.39
C ALA A 235 10.56 9.18 -2.12
N ASN A 236 11.53 9.50 -2.98
CA ASN A 236 12.36 8.53 -3.70
C ASN A 236 13.69 8.20 -3.01
N GLY A 237 13.78 8.42 -1.70
CA GLY A 237 14.92 7.99 -0.86
C GLY A 237 15.74 9.11 -0.24
N LEU A 238 15.43 10.38 -0.54
CA LEU A 238 16.14 11.54 0.02
C LEU A 238 15.53 12.09 1.32
N GLY A 239 14.32 11.67 1.65
CA GLY A 239 13.63 12.00 2.91
C GLY A 239 13.56 10.84 3.91
N GLU A 240 14.34 9.77 3.71
CA GLU A 240 14.44 8.69 4.71
C GLU A 240 15.03 9.23 6.03
N ASP A 241 14.63 8.64 7.16
CA ASP A 241 15.03 9.03 8.53
C ASP A 241 14.63 10.44 9.01
N GLY A 242 13.68 11.10 8.32
CA GLY A 242 13.13 12.39 8.78
C GLY A 242 14.04 13.58 8.49
N CYS A 243 15.02 13.42 7.60
CA CYS A 243 15.79 14.54 7.07
C CYS A 243 14.86 15.58 6.41
N TYR A 244 15.19 16.87 6.60
CA TYR A 244 14.45 18.00 6.01
C TYR A 244 13.00 18.18 6.50
N LEU A 245 12.70 17.76 7.73
CA LEU A 245 11.36 17.93 8.35
C LEU A 245 10.86 19.38 8.32
N GLU A 246 11.73 20.36 8.58
CA GLU A 246 11.37 21.78 8.51
C GLU A 246 10.92 22.21 7.11
N LEU A 247 11.59 21.71 6.07
CA LEU A 247 11.21 21.97 4.68
C LEU A 247 9.85 21.34 4.38
N LEU A 248 9.64 20.09 4.80
CA LEU A 248 8.34 19.41 4.66
C LEU A 248 7.22 20.19 5.36
N ASN A 249 7.44 20.72 6.55
CA ASN A 249 6.44 21.50 7.28
C ASN A 249 6.11 22.83 6.58
N LYS A 250 7.12 23.53 6.05
CA LYS A 250 6.92 24.72 5.22
C LYS A 250 6.16 24.39 3.92
N MET A 251 6.53 23.30 3.24
CA MET A 251 5.85 22.82 2.04
C MET A 251 4.41 22.38 2.31
N ASN A 252 4.13 21.75 3.46
CA ASN A 252 2.78 21.39 3.86
C ASN A 252 1.90 22.64 3.98
N THR A 253 2.46 23.70 4.58
CA THR A 253 1.76 24.98 4.78
C THR A 253 1.46 25.65 3.44
N GLN A 254 2.42 25.66 2.51
CA GLN A 254 2.19 26.19 1.16
C GLN A 254 1.20 25.33 0.35
N ALA A 255 1.34 24.00 0.40
CA ALA A 255 0.46 23.08 -0.28
C ALA A 255 -0.99 23.31 0.15
N LEU A 256 -1.25 23.53 1.45
CA LEU A 256 -2.56 23.88 2.00
C LEU A 256 -3.18 25.13 1.32
N GLN A 257 -2.38 26.16 1.04
CA GLN A 257 -2.86 27.39 0.37
C GLN A 257 -3.22 27.14 -1.10
N LEU A 258 -2.58 26.16 -1.74
CA LEU A 258 -2.74 25.86 -3.17
C LEU A 258 -3.71 24.72 -3.46
N VAL A 259 -4.19 23.98 -2.46
CA VAL A 259 -5.04 22.76 -2.63
C VAL A 259 -6.18 22.96 -3.61
N GLN A 260 -6.90 24.09 -3.53
CA GLN A 260 -8.08 24.36 -4.38
C GLN A 260 -7.74 24.41 -5.88
N LYS A 261 -6.47 24.67 -6.23
CA LYS A 261 -5.98 24.75 -7.61
C LYS A 261 -5.33 23.44 -8.09
N MET A 262 -5.22 22.43 -7.23
CA MET A 262 -4.55 21.18 -7.56
C MET A 262 -5.45 20.27 -8.39
N GLY A 263 -4.89 19.73 -9.48
CA GLY A 263 -5.52 18.68 -10.28
C GLY A 263 -5.22 17.27 -9.75
N PRO A 264 -5.80 16.22 -10.38
CA PRO A 264 -5.71 14.84 -9.92
C PRO A 264 -4.26 14.34 -9.77
N GLY A 265 -3.42 14.54 -10.79
CA GLY A 265 -2.02 14.11 -10.74
C GLY A 265 -1.24 14.71 -9.57
N ALA A 266 -1.41 16.02 -9.31
CA ALA A 266 -0.74 16.68 -8.18
C ALA A 266 -1.22 16.15 -6.82
N ILE A 267 -2.53 15.92 -6.66
CA ILE A 267 -3.11 15.36 -5.43
C ILE A 267 -2.54 13.95 -5.18
N SER A 268 -2.49 13.12 -6.22
CA SER A 268 -1.96 11.75 -6.15
C SER A 268 -0.48 11.74 -5.78
N GLU A 269 0.35 12.55 -6.46
CA GLU A 269 1.80 12.60 -6.20
C GLU A 269 2.11 13.09 -4.79
N ILE A 270 1.44 14.15 -4.31
CA ILE A 270 1.66 14.66 -2.95
C ILE A 270 1.22 13.64 -1.90
N LEU A 271 0.03 13.05 -2.03
CA LEU A 271 -0.45 12.02 -1.10
C LEU A 271 0.46 10.78 -1.11
N GLY A 272 0.91 10.36 -2.30
CA GLY A 272 1.85 9.25 -2.47
C GLY A 272 3.20 9.52 -1.83
N ALA A 273 3.72 10.74 -1.96
CA ALA A 273 4.95 11.18 -1.33
C ALA A 273 4.83 11.19 0.20
N LEU A 274 3.77 11.78 0.74
CA LEU A 274 3.50 11.79 2.18
C LEU A 274 3.41 10.36 2.75
N PHE A 275 2.70 9.47 2.04
CA PHE A 275 2.60 8.06 2.39
C PHE A 275 3.97 7.37 2.46
N LYS A 276 4.84 7.57 1.46
CA LYS A 276 6.20 7.01 1.43
C LYS A 276 7.08 7.56 2.55
N LEU A 277 6.99 8.87 2.82
CA LEU A 277 7.75 9.56 3.86
C LEU A 277 7.26 9.27 5.29
N ARG A 278 6.07 8.66 5.45
CA ARG A 278 5.43 8.37 6.75
C ARG A 278 5.34 9.61 7.66
N HIS A 279 5.16 10.78 7.06
CA HIS A 279 5.17 12.04 7.78
C HIS A 279 3.89 12.19 8.60
N LYS A 280 4.01 12.12 9.94
CA LYS A 280 2.85 12.07 10.86
C LYS A 280 2.10 13.40 11.00
N GLU A 281 2.79 14.52 10.84
CA GLU A 281 2.22 15.88 10.99
C GLU A 281 1.44 16.33 9.74
N ALA A 282 1.38 15.51 8.69
CA ALA A 282 0.72 15.81 7.43
C ALA A 282 -0.81 15.80 7.49
N LEU A 283 -1.42 15.38 8.61
CA LEU A 283 -2.86 15.08 8.66
C LEU A 283 -3.75 16.26 8.20
N PRO A 284 -3.50 17.53 8.56
CA PRO A 284 -4.29 18.66 8.04
C PRO A 284 -4.24 18.77 6.51
N LEU A 285 -3.07 18.55 5.90
CA LEU A 285 -2.91 18.56 4.45
C LEU A 285 -3.60 17.34 3.81
N VAL A 286 -3.48 16.15 4.41
CA VAL A 286 -4.18 14.95 3.94
C VAL A 286 -5.70 15.15 3.91
N ILE A 287 -6.27 15.79 4.94
CA ILE A 287 -7.71 16.12 5.00
C ILE A 287 -8.07 17.11 3.87
N ALA A 288 -7.28 18.17 3.68
CA ALA A 288 -7.53 19.15 2.64
C ALA A 288 -7.44 18.54 1.22
N LEU A 289 -6.41 17.72 0.97
CA LEU A 289 -6.24 17.00 -0.29
C LEU A 289 -7.37 15.99 -0.52
N CYS A 290 -7.86 15.32 0.52
CA CYS A 290 -9.03 14.44 0.43
C CYS A 290 -10.27 15.20 -0.03
N LYS A 291 -10.55 16.36 0.57
CA LYS A 291 -11.68 17.22 0.16
C LYS A 291 -11.58 17.63 -1.31
N GLN A 292 -10.38 18.00 -1.77
CA GLN A 292 -10.17 18.30 -3.18
C GLN A 292 -10.32 17.05 -4.07
N ALA A 293 -9.82 15.90 -3.62
CA ALA A 293 -9.91 14.64 -4.36
C ALA A 293 -11.35 14.23 -4.65
N VAL A 294 -12.32 14.55 -3.77
CA VAL A 294 -13.76 14.29 -3.98
C VAL A 294 -14.23 14.85 -5.33
N HIS A 295 -13.78 16.06 -5.70
CA HIS A 295 -14.16 16.71 -6.96
C HIS A 295 -13.52 16.07 -8.19
N HIS A 296 -12.46 15.28 -8.00
CA HIS A 296 -11.68 14.66 -9.08
C HIS A 296 -11.84 13.14 -9.17
N VAL A 297 -12.69 12.49 -8.36
CA VAL A 297 -12.85 11.01 -8.34
C VAL A 297 -13.06 10.43 -9.74
N GLN A 298 -13.88 11.06 -10.56
CA GLN A 298 -14.17 10.60 -11.93
C GLN A 298 -13.06 10.89 -12.96
N ASN A 299 -12.10 11.74 -12.61
CA ASN A 299 -11.04 12.21 -13.49
C ASN A 299 -9.67 11.59 -13.16
N PHE A 300 -9.55 10.86 -12.05
CA PHE A 300 -8.32 10.14 -11.72
C PHE A 300 -8.08 8.99 -12.70
N ALA A 301 -6.83 8.83 -13.12
CA ALA A 301 -6.39 7.58 -13.69
C ALA A 301 -6.33 6.47 -12.62
N ASP A 302 -6.44 5.22 -13.05
CA ASP A 302 -6.34 4.03 -12.19
C ASP A 302 -5.16 4.06 -11.18
N PRO A 303 -3.91 4.31 -11.58
CA PRO A 303 -2.79 4.37 -10.65
C PRO A 303 -2.90 5.54 -9.66
N GLU A 304 -3.46 6.67 -10.09
CA GLU A 304 -3.63 7.85 -9.23
C GLU A 304 -4.65 7.57 -8.12
N LEU A 305 -5.82 7.03 -8.48
CA LEU A 305 -6.85 6.68 -7.50
C LEU A 305 -6.33 5.63 -6.51
N THR A 306 -5.55 4.65 -7.00
CA THR A 306 -4.91 3.64 -6.15
C THR A 306 -3.98 4.27 -5.10
N VAL A 307 -3.16 5.26 -5.49
CA VAL A 307 -2.27 5.98 -4.58
C VAL A 307 -3.06 6.81 -3.56
N VAL A 308 -4.07 7.55 -4.02
CA VAL A 308 -4.94 8.36 -3.15
C VAL A 308 -5.58 7.48 -2.07
N LEU A 309 -6.24 6.38 -2.45
CA LEU A 309 -6.88 5.48 -1.49
C LEU A 309 -5.86 4.81 -0.56
N SER A 310 -4.66 4.46 -1.05
CA SER A 310 -3.56 3.95 -0.21
C SER A 310 -3.18 4.92 0.91
N ALA A 311 -2.96 6.18 0.54
CA ALA A 311 -2.54 7.22 1.46
C ALA A 311 -3.64 7.49 2.51
N LEU A 312 -4.89 7.62 2.09
CA LEU A 312 -6.02 7.85 2.99
C LEU A 312 -6.20 6.71 4.01
N MET A 313 -6.07 5.46 3.56
CA MET A 313 -6.10 4.30 4.45
C MET A 313 -4.94 4.28 5.45
N HIS A 314 -3.74 4.70 5.04
CA HIS A 314 -2.56 4.78 5.90
C HIS A 314 -2.73 5.84 7.00
N TYR A 315 -3.20 7.03 6.61
CA TYR A 315 -3.41 8.15 7.52
C TYR A 315 -4.68 8.02 8.37
N GLY A 316 -5.50 6.99 8.14
CA GLY A 316 -6.73 6.81 8.87
C GLY A 316 -7.74 7.93 8.60
N HIS A 317 -7.82 8.42 7.36
CA HIS A 317 -8.80 9.41 6.95
C HIS A 317 -9.82 8.80 5.96
N SER A 318 -11.10 9.09 6.22
CA SER A 318 -12.23 8.80 5.33
C SER A 318 -13.22 9.94 5.44
N ASP A 319 -13.75 10.36 4.30
CA ASP A 319 -14.74 11.43 4.20
C ASP A 319 -16.03 10.90 3.56
N HIS A 320 -17.19 11.30 4.06
CA HIS A 320 -18.49 10.84 3.55
C HIS A 320 -18.70 11.23 2.08
N PHE A 321 -18.27 12.42 1.67
CA PHE A 321 -18.39 12.87 0.28
C PHE A 321 -17.48 12.07 -0.65
N LEU A 322 -16.30 11.64 -0.17
CA LEU A 322 -15.45 10.71 -0.93
C LEU A 322 -16.15 9.37 -1.14
N VAL A 323 -16.79 8.84 -0.09
CA VAL A 323 -17.58 7.61 -0.19
C VAL A 323 -18.65 7.75 -1.26
N GLU A 324 -19.50 8.78 -1.18
CA GLU A 324 -20.55 9.02 -2.19
C GLU A 324 -19.98 9.18 -3.61
N ALA A 325 -18.85 9.85 -3.76
CA ALA A 325 -18.21 10.02 -5.06
C ALA A 325 -17.73 8.66 -5.63
N LEU A 326 -17.16 7.80 -4.79
CA LEU A 326 -16.81 6.42 -5.16
C LEU A 326 -18.06 5.59 -5.50
N GLU A 327 -19.15 5.74 -4.76
CA GLU A 327 -20.42 5.05 -5.03
C GLU A 327 -21.00 5.40 -6.40
N ARG A 328 -20.81 6.65 -6.86
CA ARG A 328 -21.24 7.10 -8.19
C ARG A 328 -20.27 6.70 -9.30
N HIS A 329 -18.98 6.59 -9.00
CA HIS A 329 -17.94 6.34 -9.99
C HIS A 329 -17.71 4.83 -10.24
N VAL A 330 -17.55 4.04 -9.18
CA VAL A 330 -17.16 2.62 -9.27
C VAL A 330 -18.12 1.79 -10.13
N PRO A 331 -19.45 1.94 -10.02
CA PRO A 331 -20.37 1.19 -10.89
C PRO A 331 -20.15 1.43 -12.40
N LYS A 332 -19.64 2.61 -12.77
CA LYS A 332 -19.38 2.96 -14.17
C LYS A 332 -18.09 2.35 -14.72
N VAL A 333 -17.13 2.05 -13.84
CA VAL A 333 -15.76 1.64 -14.23
C VAL A 333 -15.38 0.23 -13.77
N ALA A 334 -16.18 -0.45 -12.94
CA ALA A 334 -15.82 -1.75 -12.36
C ALA A 334 -15.47 -2.85 -13.38
N PHE A 335 -15.97 -2.73 -14.63
CA PHE A 335 -15.70 -3.66 -15.72
C PHE A 335 -14.47 -3.31 -16.56
N THR A 336 -13.95 -2.09 -16.47
CA THR A 336 -12.85 -1.58 -17.33
C THR A 336 -11.63 -1.13 -16.53
N ALA A 337 -11.82 -0.67 -15.30
CA ALA A 337 -10.75 -0.24 -14.40
C ALA A 337 -9.78 -1.38 -14.11
N HIS A 338 -8.51 -1.02 -13.91
CA HIS A 338 -7.45 -1.95 -13.57
C HIS A 338 -7.75 -2.72 -12.26
N ALA A 339 -7.37 -4.00 -12.22
CA ALA A 339 -7.65 -4.91 -11.11
C ALA A 339 -7.14 -4.38 -9.75
N GLU A 340 -6.01 -3.68 -9.74
CA GLU A 340 -5.47 -3.07 -8.52
C GLU A 340 -6.37 -1.93 -8.01
N THR A 341 -6.89 -1.06 -8.89
CA THR A 341 -7.82 0.01 -8.51
C THR A 341 -9.07 -0.54 -7.85
N VAL A 342 -9.72 -1.54 -8.49
CA VAL A 342 -10.94 -2.18 -7.95
C VAL A 342 -10.64 -2.86 -6.61
N THR A 343 -9.48 -3.50 -6.49
CA THR A 343 -9.04 -4.10 -5.22
C THR A 343 -8.86 -3.04 -4.15
N LYS A 344 -8.29 -1.89 -4.50
CA LYS A 344 -8.04 -0.80 -3.54
C LYS A 344 -9.31 -0.15 -3.04
N VAL A 345 -10.28 0.05 -3.92
CA VAL A 345 -11.63 0.48 -3.55
C VAL A 345 -12.22 -0.49 -2.52
N MET A 346 -12.16 -1.79 -2.77
CA MET A 346 -12.75 -2.79 -1.88
C MET A 346 -12.03 -2.87 -0.54
N GLN A 347 -10.70 -2.68 -0.53
CA GLN A 347 -9.92 -2.52 0.69
C GLN A 347 -10.30 -1.27 1.49
N PHE A 348 -10.58 -0.15 0.81
CA PHE A 348 -11.03 1.09 1.44
C PHE A 348 -12.38 0.88 2.16
N PHE A 349 -13.39 0.35 1.47
CA PHE A 349 -14.70 0.07 2.08
C PHE A 349 -14.60 -0.94 3.23
N ARG A 350 -13.77 -1.99 3.08
CA ARG A 350 -13.50 -2.97 4.14
C ARG A 350 -12.84 -2.33 5.37
N ARG A 351 -11.83 -1.50 5.18
CA ARG A 351 -11.05 -0.87 6.27
C ARG A 351 -11.92 0.01 7.14
N TRP A 352 -12.82 0.77 6.52
CA TRP A 352 -13.73 1.69 7.18
C TRP A 352 -15.05 1.04 7.61
N ARG A 353 -15.27 -0.23 7.25
CA ARG A 353 -16.51 -0.97 7.50
C ARG A 353 -17.73 -0.26 6.91
N ILE A 354 -17.56 0.34 5.73
CA ILE A 354 -18.62 1.04 5.02
C ILE A 354 -19.31 0.05 4.11
N LEU A 355 -20.62 -0.10 4.29
CA LEU A 355 -21.45 -0.93 3.45
C LEU A 355 -22.02 -0.09 2.30
N SER A 356 -21.61 -0.39 1.07
CA SER A 356 -22.13 0.24 -0.14
C SER A 356 -22.67 -0.80 -1.13
N PRO A 357 -23.99 -1.10 -1.08
CA PRO A 357 -24.62 -2.00 -2.05
C PRO A 357 -24.26 -1.70 -3.52
N PRO A 358 -24.27 -0.46 -4.04
CA PRO A 358 -23.94 -0.22 -5.45
C PRO A 358 -22.50 -0.62 -5.80
N VAL A 359 -21.53 -0.36 -4.90
CA VAL A 359 -20.13 -0.75 -5.11
C VAL A 359 -19.97 -2.27 -5.02
N PHE A 360 -20.44 -2.88 -3.92
CA PHE A 360 -20.25 -4.31 -3.67
C PHE A 360 -20.97 -5.18 -4.71
N ASN A 361 -22.15 -4.77 -5.18
CA ASN A 361 -22.89 -5.51 -6.20
C ASN A 361 -22.18 -5.45 -7.55
N THR A 362 -21.79 -4.26 -7.99
CA THR A 362 -21.15 -4.07 -9.31
C THR A 362 -19.77 -4.74 -9.36
N VAL A 363 -18.99 -4.66 -8.27
CA VAL A 363 -17.68 -5.34 -8.21
C VAL A 363 -17.85 -6.86 -8.14
N ALA A 364 -18.83 -7.37 -7.40
CA ALA A 364 -19.12 -8.81 -7.39
C ALA A 364 -19.55 -9.32 -8.78
N GLU A 365 -20.36 -8.54 -9.50
CA GLU A 365 -20.75 -8.86 -10.87
C GLU A 365 -19.56 -8.82 -11.82
N SER A 366 -18.75 -7.76 -11.79
CA SER A 366 -17.57 -7.64 -12.66
C SER A 366 -16.53 -8.72 -12.40
N PHE A 367 -16.37 -9.14 -11.13
CA PHE A 367 -15.50 -10.24 -10.74
C PHE A 367 -15.87 -11.56 -11.44
N VAL A 368 -17.16 -11.85 -11.64
CA VAL A 368 -17.60 -13.08 -12.31
C VAL A 368 -17.00 -13.21 -13.72
N TYR A 369 -16.90 -12.10 -14.44
CA TYR A 369 -16.38 -12.06 -15.81
C TYR A 369 -14.86 -11.89 -15.88
N ARG A 370 -14.26 -11.20 -14.90
CA ARG A 370 -12.87 -10.74 -14.96
C ARG A 370 -11.93 -11.43 -13.97
N ALA A 371 -12.36 -12.46 -13.24
CA ALA A 371 -11.57 -13.05 -12.15
C ALA A 371 -10.16 -13.49 -12.57
N GLU A 372 -9.98 -13.89 -13.83
CA GLU A 372 -8.69 -14.28 -14.42
C GLU A 372 -7.66 -13.13 -14.46
N GLU A 373 -8.11 -11.87 -14.53
CA GLU A 373 -7.24 -10.68 -14.52
C GLU A 373 -6.65 -10.40 -13.13
N TYR A 374 -7.29 -10.92 -12.06
CA TYR A 374 -6.87 -10.68 -10.70
C TYR A 374 -5.77 -11.67 -10.26
N SER A 375 -4.81 -11.17 -9.49
CA SER A 375 -3.89 -12.02 -8.73
C SER A 375 -4.63 -12.78 -7.62
N THR A 376 -4.07 -13.90 -7.16
CA THR A 376 -4.65 -14.71 -6.07
C THR A 376 -4.83 -13.89 -4.78
N TRP A 377 -3.91 -12.98 -4.49
CA TRP A 377 -4.05 -12.04 -3.37
C TRP A 377 -5.23 -11.09 -3.56
N GLN A 378 -5.39 -10.49 -4.75
CA GLN A 378 -6.51 -9.59 -5.03
C GLN A 378 -7.86 -10.32 -4.93
N VAL A 379 -7.97 -11.54 -5.46
CA VAL A 379 -9.16 -12.40 -5.31
C VAL A 379 -9.53 -12.57 -3.84
N SER A 380 -8.55 -12.85 -2.98
CA SER A 380 -8.77 -12.95 -1.53
C SER A 380 -9.29 -11.63 -0.93
N GLN A 381 -8.73 -10.48 -1.33
CA GLN A 381 -9.18 -9.18 -0.82
C GLN A 381 -10.63 -8.87 -1.18
N GLN A 382 -11.07 -9.23 -2.39
CA GLN A 382 -12.46 -9.03 -2.85
C GLN A 382 -13.45 -9.77 -1.95
N ILE A 383 -13.21 -11.07 -1.73
CA ILE A 383 -14.09 -11.91 -0.91
C ILE A 383 -13.98 -11.54 0.58
N ALA A 384 -12.79 -11.20 1.06
CA ALA A 384 -12.58 -10.73 2.42
C ALA A 384 -13.36 -9.45 2.74
N ALA A 385 -13.49 -8.52 1.79
CA ALA A 385 -14.28 -7.31 1.98
C ALA A 385 -15.77 -7.62 2.19
N LEU A 386 -16.35 -8.51 1.37
CA LEU A 386 -17.71 -9.01 1.55
C LEU A 386 -17.89 -9.71 2.91
N GLY A 387 -16.95 -10.60 3.26
CA GLY A 387 -17.00 -11.38 4.50
C GLY A 387 -16.93 -10.53 5.76
N VAL A 388 -16.05 -9.51 5.79
CA VAL A 388 -15.96 -8.59 6.93
C VAL A 388 -17.29 -7.86 7.18
N LEU A 389 -17.94 -7.39 6.11
CA LEU A 389 -19.24 -6.71 6.21
C LEU A 389 -20.44 -7.65 6.37
N GLY A 390 -20.24 -8.96 6.22
CA GLY A 390 -21.34 -9.93 6.23
C GLY A 390 -22.37 -9.65 5.13
N TYR A 391 -21.93 -9.16 3.97
CA TYR A 391 -22.78 -8.75 2.86
C TYR A 391 -22.75 -9.77 1.74
N LEU A 392 -23.94 -10.24 1.34
CA LEU A 392 -24.14 -11.12 0.20
C LEU A 392 -24.73 -10.30 -0.95
N PRO A 393 -24.06 -10.22 -2.12
CA PRO A 393 -24.59 -9.53 -3.28
C PRO A 393 -25.76 -10.32 -3.91
N PRO A 394 -26.64 -9.68 -4.72
CA PRO A 394 -27.82 -10.31 -5.31
C PRO A 394 -27.54 -11.62 -6.06
N ASP A 395 -26.46 -11.69 -6.85
CA ASP A 395 -26.05 -12.91 -7.56
C ASP A 395 -24.86 -13.62 -6.89
N ALA A 396 -24.95 -13.78 -5.56
CA ALA A 396 -23.97 -14.53 -4.78
C ALA A 396 -23.72 -15.94 -5.37
N GLY A 397 -24.73 -16.58 -5.95
CA GLY A 397 -24.61 -17.91 -6.55
C GLY A 397 -23.58 -17.98 -7.67
N ARG A 398 -23.58 -17.03 -8.63
CA ARG A 398 -22.56 -16.97 -9.68
C ARG A 398 -21.20 -16.57 -9.13
N LEU A 399 -21.17 -15.61 -8.21
CA LEU A 399 -19.93 -15.18 -7.56
C LEU A 399 -19.19 -16.36 -6.94
N PHE A 400 -19.83 -17.14 -6.07
CA PHE A 400 -19.16 -18.23 -5.37
C PHE A 400 -18.81 -19.41 -6.28
N ARG A 401 -19.60 -19.68 -7.33
CA ARG A 401 -19.21 -20.63 -8.39
C ARG A 401 -17.92 -20.19 -9.08
N LYS A 402 -17.76 -18.91 -9.37
CA LYS A 402 -16.53 -18.36 -9.94
C LYS A 402 -15.36 -18.45 -8.96
N VAL A 403 -15.57 -18.10 -7.69
CA VAL A 403 -14.56 -18.24 -6.62
C VAL A 403 -14.08 -19.69 -6.51
N GLU A 404 -15.00 -20.65 -6.49
CA GLU A 404 -14.68 -22.08 -6.45
C GLU A 404 -13.86 -22.52 -7.68
N SER A 405 -14.25 -22.08 -8.88
CA SER A 405 -13.48 -22.33 -10.11
C SER A 405 -12.04 -21.79 -10.02
N VAL A 406 -11.86 -20.55 -9.54
CA VAL A 406 -10.54 -19.95 -9.34
C VAL A 406 -9.72 -20.72 -8.30
N LEU A 407 -10.35 -21.12 -7.18
CA LEU A 407 -9.70 -21.93 -6.16
C LEU A 407 -9.26 -23.29 -6.70
N HIS A 408 -10.07 -23.96 -7.52
CA HIS A 408 -9.68 -25.22 -8.16
C HIS A 408 -8.51 -25.04 -9.14
N ALA A 409 -8.58 -24.03 -10.00
CA ALA A 409 -7.57 -23.80 -11.03
C ALA A 409 -6.22 -23.31 -10.47
N ARG A 410 -6.25 -22.51 -9.40
CA ARG A 410 -5.08 -21.74 -8.93
C ARG A 410 -4.72 -22.00 -7.47
N PHE A 411 -5.23 -23.04 -6.82
CA PHE A 411 -5.03 -23.32 -5.38
C PHE A 411 -3.56 -23.17 -4.92
N SER A 412 -2.63 -23.80 -5.63
CA SER A 412 -1.19 -23.79 -5.30
C SER A 412 -0.50 -22.44 -5.52
N GLN A 413 -1.13 -21.52 -6.26
CA GLN A 413 -0.62 -20.17 -6.51
C GLN A 413 -1.04 -19.17 -5.43
N PHE A 414 -1.96 -19.55 -4.53
CA PHE A 414 -2.33 -18.67 -3.42
C PHE A 414 -1.23 -18.66 -2.36
N GLN A 415 -0.90 -17.47 -1.86
CA GLN A 415 -0.19 -17.38 -0.59
C GLN A 415 -1.07 -17.97 0.53
N PRO A 416 -0.52 -18.81 1.43
CA PRO A 416 -1.31 -19.52 2.45
C PRO A 416 -2.21 -18.61 3.30
N ARG A 417 -1.70 -17.44 3.71
CA ARG A 417 -2.48 -16.46 4.48
C ARG A 417 -3.64 -15.86 3.69
N ALA A 418 -3.41 -15.54 2.41
CA ALA A 418 -4.46 -15.01 1.53
C ALA A 418 -5.53 -16.08 1.25
N LEU A 419 -5.13 -17.34 1.07
CA LEU A 419 -6.07 -18.44 0.93
C LEU A 419 -6.92 -18.61 2.20
N LEU A 420 -6.29 -18.64 3.38
CA LEU A 420 -7.02 -18.75 4.64
C LEU A 420 -8.00 -17.57 4.84
N ASP A 421 -7.58 -16.33 4.55
CA ASP A 421 -8.43 -15.15 4.61
C ASP A 421 -9.66 -15.28 3.70
N LEU A 422 -9.51 -15.84 2.50
CA LEU A 422 -10.59 -16.06 1.55
C LEU A 422 -11.57 -17.11 2.10
N LEU A 423 -11.07 -18.29 2.51
CA LEU A 423 -11.90 -19.38 3.00
C LEU A 423 -12.63 -19.00 4.29
N TYR A 424 -11.96 -18.26 5.17
CA TYR A 424 -12.54 -17.66 6.35
C TYR A 424 -13.65 -16.65 5.99
N ALA A 425 -13.44 -15.79 4.99
CA ALA A 425 -14.47 -14.89 4.53
C ALA A 425 -15.70 -15.64 3.97
N CYS A 426 -15.49 -16.77 3.30
CA CYS A 426 -16.58 -17.65 2.87
C CYS A 426 -17.41 -18.18 4.06
N THR A 427 -16.78 -18.56 5.18
CA THR A 427 -17.53 -18.97 6.39
C THR A 427 -18.35 -17.84 6.99
N LEU A 428 -17.83 -16.61 7.00
CA LEU A 428 -18.60 -15.43 7.43
C LEU A 428 -19.84 -15.20 6.56
N LEU A 429 -19.74 -15.53 5.27
CA LEU A 429 -20.80 -15.40 4.27
C LEU A 429 -21.70 -16.64 4.15
N GLN A 430 -21.58 -17.61 5.07
CA GLN A 430 -22.37 -18.85 5.06
C GLN A 430 -22.18 -19.67 3.77
N ARG A 431 -20.98 -19.64 3.20
CA ARG A 431 -20.54 -20.49 2.09
C ARG A 431 -19.40 -21.35 2.56
N TYR A 432 -19.66 -22.61 2.84
CA TYR A 432 -18.70 -23.47 3.53
C TYR A 432 -17.75 -24.13 2.51
N PRO A 433 -16.43 -23.86 2.57
CA PRO A 433 -15.50 -24.34 1.55
C PRO A 433 -15.02 -25.78 1.82
N LEU A 434 -15.97 -26.71 1.94
CA LEU A 434 -15.73 -28.11 2.38
C LEU A 434 -14.71 -28.85 1.50
N ASN A 435 -14.67 -28.55 0.20
CA ASN A 435 -13.75 -29.11 -0.79
C ASN A 435 -12.27 -28.80 -0.52
N PHE A 436 -12.00 -27.78 0.30
CA PHE A 436 -10.64 -27.27 0.55
C PHE A 436 -10.16 -27.48 1.99
N VAL A 437 -11.05 -27.85 2.92
CA VAL A 437 -10.74 -28.03 4.35
C VAL A 437 -9.62 -29.05 4.55
N SER A 438 -9.66 -30.19 3.85
CA SER A 438 -8.63 -31.22 3.97
C SER A 438 -7.24 -30.77 3.51
N LYS A 439 -7.19 -29.89 2.51
CA LYS A 439 -5.95 -29.30 2.01
C LYS A 439 -5.38 -28.30 3.03
N VAL A 440 -6.25 -27.46 3.60
CA VAL A 440 -5.87 -26.43 4.58
C VAL A 440 -5.45 -27.04 5.92
N PHE A 441 -6.08 -28.12 6.36
CA PHE A 441 -5.72 -28.81 7.62
C PHE A 441 -4.58 -29.82 7.45
N SER A 442 -3.98 -29.90 6.25
CA SER A 442 -2.83 -30.77 6.02
C SER A 442 -1.58 -30.29 6.77
N PRO A 443 -0.69 -31.20 7.20
CA PRO A 443 0.59 -30.82 7.82
C PRO A 443 1.43 -29.90 6.94
N TYR A 444 1.39 -30.12 5.62
CA TYR A 444 2.10 -29.31 4.63
C TYR A 444 1.62 -27.85 4.66
N PHE A 445 0.30 -27.60 4.61
CA PHE A 445 -0.23 -26.25 4.67
C PHE A 445 0.08 -25.55 5.99
N MET A 446 0.05 -26.30 7.11
CA MET A 446 0.43 -25.77 8.42
C MET A 446 1.89 -25.34 8.47
N GLN A 447 2.80 -26.12 7.86
CA GLN A 447 4.21 -25.75 7.72
C GLN A 447 4.37 -24.49 6.87
N GLN A 448 3.62 -24.36 5.78
CA GLN A 448 3.63 -23.15 4.94
C GLN A 448 3.14 -21.90 5.70
N LEU A 449 2.23 -22.04 6.67
CA LEU A 449 1.77 -20.93 7.51
C LEU A 449 2.77 -20.50 8.59
N GLN A 450 3.61 -21.44 9.05
CA GLN A 450 4.67 -21.19 10.03
C GLN A 450 5.84 -20.38 9.44
N GLY A 451 6.05 -20.43 8.12
CA GLY A 451 7.19 -19.82 7.46
C GLY A 451 8.52 -20.52 7.79
N GLU A 452 9.61 -19.99 7.25
CA GLU A 452 10.96 -20.59 7.40
C GLU A 452 11.65 -20.20 8.73
N GLU A 453 11.15 -19.19 9.46
CA GLU A 453 11.90 -18.53 10.56
C GLU A 453 11.50 -18.96 11.98
N GLY A 454 10.74 -20.06 12.17
CA GLY A 454 10.50 -20.63 13.50
C GLY A 454 9.71 -19.74 14.49
N SER A 455 9.15 -18.61 14.06
CA SER A 455 8.44 -17.63 14.90
C SER A 455 7.02 -18.05 15.31
N GLY A 456 6.62 -19.29 15.02
CA GLY A 456 5.28 -19.80 15.30
C GLY A 456 4.20 -19.20 14.38
N ILE A 457 2.97 -19.69 14.52
CA ILE A 457 1.83 -19.16 13.76
C ILE A 457 1.20 -18.00 14.55
N ASP A 458 0.96 -16.88 13.88
CA ASP A 458 0.26 -15.72 14.43
C ASP A 458 -1.11 -16.10 15.03
N HIS A 459 -1.45 -15.49 16.18
CA HIS A 459 -2.67 -15.81 16.92
C HIS A 459 -3.93 -15.63 16.06
N ARG A 460 -3.96 -14.60 15.21
CA ARG A 460 -5.10 -14.36 14.31
C ARG A 460 -5.29 -15.48 13.30
N VAL A 461 -4.19 -16.01 12.75
CA VAL A 461 -4.21 -17.13 11.82
C VAL A 461 -4.70 -18.40 12.52
N LEU A 462 -4.22 -18.67 13.74
CA LEU A 462 -4.73 -19.78 14.57
C LEU A 462 -6.21 -19.63 14.89
N ALA A 463 -6.66 -18.41 15.22
CA ALA A 463 -8.07 -18.12 15.48
C ALA A 463 -8.93 -18.35 14.23
N GLN A 464 -8.46 -17.98 13.04
CA GLN A 464 -9.17 -18.24 11.77
C GLN A 464 -9.26 -19.73 11.47
N LEU A 465 -8.17 -20.48 11.66
CA LEU A 465 -8.17 -21.95 11.52
C LEU A 465 -9.16 -22.60 12.50
N THR A 466 -9.14 -22.15 13.76
CA THR A 466 -10.06 -22.63 14.81
C THR A 466 -11.49 -22.31 14.44
N GLN A 467 -11.80 -21.09 14.00
CA GLN A 467 -13.16 -20.70 13.62
C GLN A 467 -13.64 -21.45 12.38
N LEU A 468 -12.77 -21.67 11.38
CA LEU A 468 -13.08 -22.51 10.21
C LEU A 468 -13.44 -23.95 10.64
N TYR A 469 -12.63 -24.55 11.52
CA TYR A 469 -12.91 -25.87 12.08
C TYR A 469 -14.23 -25.91 12.84
N MET A 470 -14.49 -24.89 13.67
CA MET A 470 -15.73 -24.76 14.43
C MET A 470 -16.94 -24.61 13.52
N THR A 471 -16.87 -23.79 12.47
CA THR A 471 -17.95 -23.64 11.49
C THR A 471 -18.27 -24.96 10.83
N VAL A 472 -17.26 -25.70 10.36
CA VAL A 472 -17.49 -27.02 9.74
C VAL A 472 -18.19 -27.97 10.73
N LYS A 473 -17.75 -27.99 11.99
CA LYS A 473 -18.35 -28.85 13.02
C LYS A 473 -19.79 -28.49 13.37
N LEU A 474 -20.10 -27.21 13.47
CA LEU A 474 -21.40 -26.73 13.94
C LEU A 474 -22.41 -26.63 12.79
N GLU A 475 -21.97 -26.19 11.61
CA GLU A 475 -22.87 -25.85 10.50
C GLU A 475 -22.88 -26.91 9.39
N CYS A 476 -21.97 -27.88 9.43
CA CYS A 476 -21.90 -28.98 8.47
C CYS A 476 -21.78 -30.35 9.20
N PRO A 477 -22.83 -30.78 9.94
CA PRO A 477 -22.76 -31.95 10.82
C PRO A 477 -22.46 -33.28 10.08
N PHE A 478 -22.74 -33.35 8.78
CA PHE A 478 -22.49 -34.53 7.93
C PHE A 478 -21.11 -34.52 7.26
N TYR A 479 -20.24 -33.56 7.57
CA TYR A 479 -18.91 -33.50 6.98
C TYR A 479 -17.91 -34.35 7.76
N ASP A 480 -17.42 -35.41 7.12
CA ASP A 480 -16.48 -36.39 7.70
C ASP A 480 -15.00 -36.11 7.41
N GLY A 481 -14.65 -34.89 7.00
CA GLY A 481 -13.26 -34.53 6.71
C GLY A 481 -12.37 -34.41 7.95
N PRO A 482 -11.08 -34.04 7.75
CA PRO A 482 -10.10 -34.05 8.83
C PRO A 482 -10.40 -33.01 9.89
N ARG A 483 -10.02 -33.33 11.14
CA ARG A 483 -10.12 -32.42 12.29
C ARG A 483 -8.86 -31.59 12.41
N LEU A 484 -9.00 -30.34 12.84
CA LEU A 484 -7.85 -29.49 13.16
C LEU A 484 -7.16 -30.01 14.43
N SER A 485 -5.84 -30.21 14.36
CA SER A 485 -5.06 -30.64 15.53
C SER A 485 -5.16 -29.62 16.68
N PRO A 486 -5.32 -30.05 17.96
CA PRO A 486 -5.45 -29.15 19.10
C PRO A 486 -4.32 -28.13 19.26
N LYS A 487 -3.09 -28.47 18.83
CA LYS A 487 -1.93 -27.54 18.83
C LYS A 487 -2.12 -26.29 17.96
N PHE A 488 -3.05 -26.33 17.01
CA PHE A 488 -3.38 -25.21 16.13
C PHE A 488 -4.72 -24.55 16.49
N GLN A 489 -5.29 -24.91 17.64
CA GLN A 489 -6.53 -24.34 18.13
C GLN A 489 -6.25 -23.25 19.18
N VAL A 490 -6.99 -22.14 19.10
CA VAL A 490 -7.01 -21.13 20.17
C VAL A 490 -8.01 -21.55 21.24
N LYS A 491 -7.80 -21.08 22.48
CA LYS A 491 -8.76 -21.27 23.58
C LYS A 491 -9.85 -20.20 23.61
N SER A 492 -9.59 -19.05 22.99
CA SER A 492 -10.48 -17.88 22.97
C SER A 492 -10.28 -17.13 21.66
N PHE A 493 -11.39 -16.70 21.06
CA PHE A 493 -11.37 -15.78 19.92
C PHE A 493 -11.12 -14.33 20.35
N LEU A 494 -11.39 -14.02 21.61
CA LEU A 494 -11.02 -12.77 22.26
C LEU A 494 -9.57 -12.83 22.75
N ALA A 495 -8.71 -11.98 22.17
CA ALA A 495 -7.29 -11.86 22.53
C ALA A 495 -6.81 -10.40 22.47
N SER A 496 -5.70 -10.08 23.14
CA SER A 496 -5.10 -8.75 23.10
C SER A 496 -4.64 -8.41 21.68
N GLY A 497 -5.18 -7.34 21.09
CA GLY A 497 -4.84 -6.86 19.76
C GLY A 497 -5.63 -7.56 18.65
N GLN A 498 -5.16 -8.73 18.20
CA GLN A 498 -5.63 -9.38 16.96
C GLN A 498 -6.80 -10.37 17.18
N SER A 499 -7.87 -9.87 17.79
CA SER A 499 -9.07 -10.64 18.14
C SER A 499 -10.01 -10.88 16.95
N LEU A 500 -10.64 -12.06 16.89
CA LEU A 500 -11.77 -12.31 15.98
C LEU A 500 -13.11 -11.81 16.55
N GLU A 501 -13.15 -11.47 17.83
CA GLU A 501 -14.29 -10.82 18.49
C GLU A 501 -13.99 -9.33 18.73
N THR A 502 -15.00 -8.46 18.65
CA THR A 502 -14.83 -7.06 19.07
C THR A 502 -15.21 -6.91 20.55
N PRO A 503 -14.31 -6.43 21.42
CA PRO A 503 -14.69 -6.13 22.80
C PRO A 503 -15.72 -5.00 22.82
N VAL A 504 -16.73 -5.14 23.69
CA VAL A 504 -17.75 -4.11 23.92
C VAL A 504 -17.10 -2.89 24.57
N GLU A 505 -17.55 -1.69 24.20
CA GLU A 505 -17.17 -0.45 24.85
C GLU A 505 -17.50 -0.51 26.37
N PRO A 506 -16.55 -0.24 27.27
CA PRO A 506 -16.74 -0.42 28.71
C PRO A 506 -17.96 0.33 29.28
N HIS A 507 -18.21 1.56 28.80
CA HIS A 507 -19.36 2.36 29.24
C HIS A 507 -20.68 1.71 28.86
N PHE A 508 -20.80 1.22 27.62
CA PHE A 508 -22.02 0.56 27.15
C PHE A 508 -22.25 -0.77 27.88
N TYR A 509 -21.20 -1.57 28.03
CA TYR A 509 -21.25 -2.80 28.82
C TYR A 509 -21.73 -2.55 30.26
N ASN A 510 -21.16 -1.56 30.94
CA ASN A 510 -21.49 -1.24 32.32
C ASN A 510 -22.91 -0.69 32.47
N ALA A 511 -23.42 0.08 31.50
CA ALA A 511 -24.78 0.58 31.50
C ALA A 511 -25.81 -0.58 31.42
N VAL A 512 -25.61 -1.51 30.48
CA VAL A 512 -26.45 -2.71 30.36
C VAL A 512 -26.35 -3.57 31.62
N LYS A 513 -25.14 -3.77 32.13
CA LYS A 513 -24.90 -4.54 33.37
C LYS A 513 -25.64 -3.94 34.57
N SER A 514 -25.57 -2.63 34.76
CA SER A 514 -26.29 -1.95 35.85
C SER A 514 -27.79 -2.17 35.74
N ALA A 515 -28.36 -1.95 34.55
CA ALA A 515 -29.79 -2.11 34.34
C ALA A 515 -30.26 -3.56 34.48
N LEU A 516 -29.40 -4.55 34.22
CA LEU A 516 -29.70 -5.95 34.52
C LEU A 516 -29.74 -6.24 36.02
N VAL A 517 -28.89 -5.59 36.83
CA VAL A 517 -28.97 -5.70 38.29
C VAL A 517 -30.30 -5.11 38.78
N ASP A 518 -30.75 -4.01 38.19
CA ASP A 518 -32.04 -3.40 38.52
C ASP A 518 -33.23 -4.26 38.08
N LEU A 519 -33.11 -4.94 36.94
CA LEU A 519 -34.15 -5.82 36.39
C LEU A 519 -34.28 -7.15 37.16
N LEU A 520 -33.14 -7.78 37.47
CA LEU A 520 -33.07 -9.11 38.07
C LEU A 520 -32.90 -9.06 39.61
N GLY A 521 -32.80 -7.86 40.19
CA GLY A 521 -32.60 -7.62 41.61
C GLY A 521 -31.16 -7.79 42.12
N ALA A 522 -30.32 -8.61 41.48
CA ALA A 522 -28.94 -8.83 41.90
C ALA A 522 -27.99 -9.28 40.78
N GLN A 523 -26.69 -8.99 40.95
CA GLN A 523 -25.61 -9.46 40.06
C GLN A 523 -25.45 -10.99 40.07
N SER A 524 -25.92 -11.67 41.12
CA SER A 524 -25.83 -13.13 41.27
C SER A 524 -26.66 -13.90 40.25
N TYR A 525 -27.60 -13.28 39.54
CA TYR A 525 -28.49 -13.93 38.57
C TYR A 525 -27.95 -14.02 37.14
N PHE A 526 -26.79 -13.43 36.87
CA PHE A 526 -26.19 -13.49 35.54
C PHE A 526 -24.66 -13.54 35.60
N ALA A 527 -24.07 -14.30 34.69
CA ALA A 527 -22.63 -14.41 34.55
C ALA A 527 -22.11 -13.41 33.52
N SER A 528 -20.97 -12.79 33.79
CA SER A 528 -20.32 -11.82 32.90
C SER A 528 -19.12 -12.45 32.19
N ARG A 529 -18.94 -12.13 30.89
CA ARG A 529 -17.74 -12.51 30.11
C ARG A 529 -17.44 -14.01 30.13
N VAL A 530 -18.47 -14.84 29.94
CA VAL A 530 -18.37 -16.30 30.03
C VAL A 530 -17.65 -16.86 28.80
N LEU A 531 -16.53 -17.54 28.99
CA LEU A 531 -15.85 -18.27 27.91
C LEU A 531 -16.55 -19.61 27.66
N THR A 532 -17.06 -19.81 26.46
CA THR A 532 -17.67 -21.07 26.03
C THR A 532 -16.59 -22.12 25.70
N PRO A 533 -16.91 -23.43 25.77
CA PRO A 533 -16.02 -24.49 25.28
C PRO A 533 -15.65 -24.38 23.79
N TYR A 534 -16.34 -23.50 23.05
CA TYR A 534 -16.21 -23.26 21.62
C TYR A 534 -15.52 -21.93 21.30
N CYS A 535 -14.70 -21.44 22.23
CA CYS A 535 -13.79 -20.30 22.09
C CYS A 535 -14.48 -18.91 22.02
N TYR A 536 -15.82 -18.83 22.03
CA TYR A 536 -16.53 -17.56 22.10
C TYR A 536 -16.62 -17.04 23.52
N THR A 537 -16.53 -15.72 23.67
CA THR A 537 -16.78 -15.03 24.94
C THR A 537 -18.18 -14.42 24.95
N LEU A 538 -19.10 -14.90 25.78
CA LEU A 538 -20.43 -14.30 25.96
C LEU A 538 -20.31 -13.00 26.75
N ASP A 539 -20.99 -11.93 26.33
CA ASP A 539 -20.94 -10.69 27.10
C ASP A 539 -21.65 -10.88 28.45
N ILE A 540 -22.85 -11.48 28.43
CA ILE A 540 -23.62 -11.94 29.59
C ILE A 540 -24.32 -13.29 29.31
N GLU A 541 -24.36 -14.18 30.29
CA GLU A 541 -25.17 -15.42 30.30
C GLU A 541 -26.23 -15.34 31.41
N ILE A 542 -27.48 -15.67 31.05
CA ILE A 542 -28.61 -15.83 31.99
C ILE A 542 -29.12 -17.27 31.87
N LYS A 543 -29.44 -17.91 33.00
CA LYS A 543 -29.92 -19.29 33.07
C LYS A 543 -31.37 -19.30 33.52
N LEU A 544 -32.21 -20.11 32.88
CA LEU A 544 -33.60 -20.31 33.27
C LEU A 544 -33.89 -21.78 33.56
N ASP A 545 -34.81 -22.02 34.49
CA ASP A 545 -35.44 -23.33 34.72
C ASP A 545 -36.53 -23.62 33.68
N GLU A 546 -37.24 -24.74 33.86
CA GLU A 546 -38.29 -25.21 32.95
C GLU A 546 -39.50 -24.26 32.95
N GLU A 547 -39.81 -23.66 34.09
CA GLU A 547 -40.90 -22.69 34.26
C GLU A 547 -40.53 -21.27 33.78
N GLY A 548 -39.25 -21.03 33.48
CA GLY A 548 -38.74 -19.77 32.95
C GLY A 548 -38.28 -18.76 34.01
N TYR A 549 -38.12 -19.17 35.26
CA TYR A 549 -37.52 -18.35 36.31
C TYR A 549 -36.02 -18.23 36.15
N VAL A 550 -35.48 -17.09 36.57
CA VAL A 550 -34.05 -16.82 36.49
C VAL A 550 -33.30 -17.52 37.62
N LEU A 551 -32.38 -18.40 37.24
CA LEU A 551 -31.53 -19.13 38.15
C LEU A 551 -30.26 -18.31 38.50
N PRO A 552 -29.69 -18.49 39.70
CA PRO A 552 -28.38 -17.93 40.02
C PRO A 552 -27.30 -18.35 39.01
N ALA A 553 -26.38 -17.44 38.70
CA ALA A 553 -25.29 -17.65 37.75
C ALA A 553 -24.39 -18.84 38.13
N SER A 554 -24.23 -19.11 39.43
CA SER A 554 -23.46 -20.26 39.94
C SER A 554 -24.18 -21.60 39.80
N HIS A 555 -25.48 -21.60 39.49
CA HIS A 555 -26.28 -22.82 39.40
C HIS A 555 -25.87 -23.64 38.16
N THR A 556 -25.62 -24.93 38.34
CA THR A 556 -25.12 -25.83 37.28
C THR A 556 -26.13 -26.88 36.85
N ASP A 557 -27.01 -27.30 37.76
CA ASP A 557 -27.93 -28.41 37.57
C ASP A 557 -29.30 -27.88 37.10
N GLU A 558 -30.11 -28.72 36.46
CA GLU A 558 -31.49 -28.40 36.07
C GLU A 558 -31.68 -27.11 35.23
N VAL A 559 -30.61 -26.63 34.56
CA VAL A 559 -30.68 -25.49 33.66
C VAL A 559 -31.39 -25.91 32.37
N HIS A 560 -32.64 -25.51 32.21
CA HIS A 560 -33.45 -25.80 31.03
C HIS A 560 -33.06 -24.93 29.84
N LYS A 561 -32.82 -23.64 30.07
CA LYS A 561 -32.53 -22.67 29.00
C LYS A 561 -31.36 -21.74 29.35
N ARG A 562 -30.54 -21.40 28.35
CA ARG A 562 -29.44 -20.44 28.47
C ARG A 562 -29.63 -19.30 27.50
N ILE A 563 -29.69 -18.08 28.02
CA ILE A 563 -29.74 -16.85 27.21
C ILE A 563 -28.32 -16.28 27.11
N ALA A 564 -27.85 -16.09 25.88
CA ALA A 564 -26.63 -15.37 25.58
C ALA A 564 -26.98 -13.93 25.17
N LEU A 565 -26.71 -12.97 26.05
CA LEU A 565 -26.90 -11.56 25.74
C LEU A 565 -25.67 -11.05 24.97
N CYS A 566 -25.87 -10.67 23.71
CA CYS A 566 -24.86 -10.04 22.87
C CYS A 566 -25.02 -8.53 22.94
N ILE A 567 -24.09 -7.85 23.62
CA ILE A 567 -24.11 -6.39 23.79
C ILE A 567 -23.35 -5.78 22.61
N ASP A 568 -24.08 -5.41 21.57
CA ASP A 568 -23.49 -5.01 20.31
C ASP A 568 -23.30 -3.49 20.22
N GLY A 569 -22.09 -3.07 20.57
CA GLY A 569 -21.62 -1.69 20.45
C GLY A 569 -21.43 -1.23 19.00
N SER A 570 -21.22 0.07 18.79
CA SER A 570 -21.13 0.67 17.44
C SER A 570 -20.03 0.04 16.57
N LYS A 571 -18.92 -0.41 17.18
CA LYS A 571 -17.83 -1.07 16.44
C LYS A 571 -18.17 -2.48 15.92
N ARG A 572 -19.29 -3.08 16.34
CA ARG A 572 -19.78 -4.37 15.85
C ARG A 572 -20.66 -4.27 14.60
N PHE A 573 -21.02 -3.06 14.20
CA PHE A 573 -21.82 -2.77 13.00
C PHE A 573 -20.96 -2.15 11.88
N ALA A 574 -21.52 -2.13 10.67
CA ALA A 574 -21.04 -1.28 9.59
C ALA A 574 -21.11 0.20 10.03
N ALA A 575 -20.13 1.00 9.64
CA ALA A 575 -20.00 2.38 10.09
C ALA A 575 -21.15 3.29 9.64
N ASN A 576 -21.84 2.93 8.55
CA ASN A 576 -22.90 3.69 7.91
C ASN A 576 -24.26 2.98 7.90
N ALA A 577 -24.41 1.82 8.56
CA ALA A 577 -25.65 1.05 8.53
C ALA A 577 -25.82 0.19 9.78
N GLU A 578 -27.07 -0.08 10.16
CA GLU A 578 -27.45 -1.02 11.24
C GLU A 578 -27.24 -2.50 10.81
N LYS A 579 -26.14 -2.78 10.10
CA LYS A 579 -25.75 -4.12 9.64
C LYS A 579 -24.64 -4.67 10.53
N LEU A 580 -24.91 -5.77 11.21
CA LEU A 580 -23.92 -6.47 12.02
C LEU A 580 -22.79 -7.04 11.14
N LEU A 581 -21.54 -6.86 11.55
CA LEU A 581 -20.37 -7.35 10.82
C LEU A 581 -20.31 -8.88 10.80
N GLY A 582 -19.69 -9.46 9.76
CA GLY A 582 -19.69 -10.91 9.55
C GLY A 582 -19.15 -11.72 10.74
N LYS A 583 -18.08 -11.21 11.39
CA LYS A 583 -17.46 -11.84 12.56
C LYS A 583 -18.35 -11.88 13.81
N GLU A 584 -19.28 -10.93 13.94
CA GLU A 584 -20.23 -10.89 15.05
C GLU A 584 -21.48 -11.70 14.70
N ALA A 585 -21.91 -11.66 13.43
CA ALA A 585 -23.00 -12.48 12.92
C ALA A 585 -22.73 -13.98 13.04
N ILE A 586 -21.50 -14.44 12.71
CA ILE A 586 -21.12 -15.85 12.83
C ILE A 586 -21.13 -16.32 14.29
N LYS A 587 -20.69 -15.49 15.24
CA LYS A 587 -20.76 -15.78 16.67
C LYS A 587 -22.20 -16.04 17.09
N GLN A 588 -23.11 -15.12 16.79
CA GLN A 588 -24.52 -15.29 17.15
C GLN A 588 -25.13 -16.55 16.50
N ARG A 589 -24.75 -16.86 15.26
CA ARG A 589 -25.21 -18.06 14.56
C ARG A 589 -24.73 -19.34 15.24
N HIS A 590 -23.44 -19.42 15.57
CA HIS A 590 -22.86 -20.56 16.28
C HIS A 590 -23.46 -20.73 17.68
N LEU A 591 -23.67 -19.63 18.43
CA LEU A 591 -24.30 -19.69 19.75
C LEU A 591 -25.73 -20.28 19.69
N ARG A 592 -26.52 -19.92 18.67
CA ARG A 592 -27.85 -20.54 18.47
C ARG A 592 -27.77 -22.04 18.21
N ILE A 593 -26.80 -22.49 17.40
CA ILE A 593 -26.58 -23.92 17.15
C ILE A 593 -26.16 -24.66 18.42
N LEU A 594 -25.43 -23.99 19.31
CA LEU A 594 -25.01 -24.51 20.61
C LEU A 594 -26.13 -24.54 21.67
N GLY A 595 -27.36 -24.17 21.30
CA GLY A 595 -28.52 -24.21 22.19
C GLY A 595 -28.73 -22.94 23.02
N TYR A 596 -27.98 -21.86 22.77
CA TYR A 596 -28.24 -20.58 23.40
C TYR A 596 -29.40 -19.85 22.71
N GLU A 597 -30.28 -19.26 23.51
CA GLU A 597 -31.16 -18.19 23.05
C GLU A 597 -30.36 -16.90 22.97
N VAL A 598 -30.09 -16.43 21.76
CA VAL A 598 -29.27 -15.23 21.56
C VAL A 598 -30.17 -14.00 21.54
N VAL A 599 -29.98 -13.12 22.53
CA VAL A 599 -30.65 -11.82 22.63
C VAL A 599 -29.64 -10.72 22.31
N GLN A 600 -29.95 -9.89 21.31
CA GLN A 600 -29.10 -8.78 20.90
C GLN A 600 -29.53 -7.47 21.55
N ILE A 601 -28.57 -6.78 22.17
CA ILE A 601 -28.72 -5.43 22.71
C ILE A 601 -27.89 -4.48 21.85
N SER A 602 -28.54 -3.79 20.92
CA SER A 602 -27.87 -2.90 19.96
C SER A 602 -27.68 -1.50 20.52
N TYR A 603 -26.50 -0.90 20.30
CA TYR A 603 -26.21 0.47 20.75
C TYR A 603 -27.24 1.51 20.27
N TYR A 604 -27.68 1.44 19.02
CA TYR A 604 -28.60 2.41 18.42
C TYR A 604 -30.05 2.30 18.95
N GLU A 605 -30.44 1.17 19.54
CA GLU A 605 -31.71 1.05 20.26
C GLU A 605 -31.54 1.59 21.69
N PHE A 606 -30.43 1.22 22.34
CA PHE A 606 -30.15 1.59 23.72
C PHE A 606 -29.93 3.09 23.92
N GLU A 607 -29.24 3.76 22.98
CA GLU A 607 -29.00 5.21 23.01
C GLU A 607 -30.27 6.05 22.89
N LYS A 608 -31.39 5.47 22.44
CA LYS A 608 -32.69 6.18 22.35
C LYS A 608 -33.41 6.25 23.71
N LEU A 609 -32.97 5.47 24.69
CA LEU A 609 -33.58 5.36 26.01
C LEU A 609 -33.07 6.50 26.90
N LYS A 610 -34.00 7.24 27.52
CA LYS A 610 -33.70 8.50 28.20
C LYS A 610 -33.46 8.33 29.68
N ASP A 611 -34.15 7.40 30.31
CA ASP A 611 -34.08 7.18 31.74
C ASP A 611 -33.87 5.71 32.12
N LYS A 612 -33.55 5.49 33.39
CA LYS A 612 -33.26 4.16 33.94
C LYS A 612 -34.45 3.20 33.79
N LYS A 613 -35.68 3.71 33.85
CA LYS A 613 -36.90 2.89 33.79
C LYS A 613 -37.11 2.36 32.37
N GLU A 614 -36.97 3.22 31.37
CA GLU A 614 -37.02 2.84 29.95
C GLU A 614 -35.96 1.79 29.61
N VAL A 615 -34.75 1.90 30.18
CA VAL A 615 -33.68 0.90 30.01
C VAL A 615 -34.08 -0.46 30.58
N VAL A 616 -34.60 -0.50 31.81
CA VAL A 616 -35.05 -1.74 32.45
C VAL A 616 -36.21 -2.37 31.68
N GLU A 617 -37.20 -1.58 31.27
CA GLU A 617 -38.34 -2.03 30.46
C GLU A 617 -37.89 -2.58 29.09
N TYR A 618 -36.93 -1.91 28.45
CA TYR A 618 -36.34 -2.39 27.19
C TYR A 618 -35.64 -3.74 27.38
N LEU A 619 -34.79 -3.88 28.41
CA LEU A 619 -34.10 -5.15 28.68
C LEU A 619 -35.08 -6.26 29.03
N HIS A 620 -36.10 -5.96 29.85
CA HIS A 620 -37.16 -6.92 30.17
C HIS A 620 -37.86 -7.40 28.89
N LYS A 621 -38.29 -6.48 28.02
CA LYS A 621 -38.96 -6.83 26.77
C LYS A 621 -38.06 -7.64 25.81
N LYS A 622 -36.76 -7.35 25.78
CA LYS A 622 -35.79 -8.08 24.94
C LYS A 622 -35.49 -9.48 25.46
N ILE A 623 -35.36 -9.65 26.78
CA ILE A 623 -34.95 -10.92 27.41
C ILE A 623 -36.16 -11.82 27.69
N PHE A 624 -37.28 -11.23 28.10
CA PHE A 624 -38.50 -11.93 28.52
C PHE A 624 -39.73 -11.40 27.76
N PRO A 625 -39.80 -11.55 26.43
CA PRO A 625 -40.87 -10.97 25.61
C PRO A 625 -42.28 -11.50 25.94
N HIS A 626 -42.36 -12.63 26.65
CA HIS A 626 -43.60 -13.29 27.06
C HIS A 626 -43.92 -13.16 28.56
N SER A 627 -43.07 -12.47 29.33
CA SER A 627 -43.37 -12.14 30.73
C SER A 627 -43.98 -10.74 30.81
N TYR A 628 -44.94 -10.55 31.72
CA TYR A 628 -45.56 -9.25 32.01
C TYR A 628 -45.09 -8.67 33.35
N ARG A 629 -44.24 -9.37 34.11
CA ARG A 629 -43.77 -8.93 35.43
C ARG A 629 -42.41 -8.24 35.31
N LEU A 630 -42.37 -6.93 35.58
CA LEU A 630 -41.16 -6.11 35.58
C LEU A 630 -40.22 -6.35 36.78
N SER A 631 -40.61 -7.21 37.73
CA SER A 631 -39.85 -7.55 38.93
C SER A 631 -39.88 -9.05 39.15
N TRP A 632 -38.68 -9.64 39.33
CA TRP A 632 -38.47 -11.05 39.67
C TRP A 632 -38.09 -11.20 41.14
#